data_AF-A0A435YYN1-F1
#
_entry.id   AF-A0A435YYN1-F1
#
_cell.length_a   1.000
_cell.length_b   1.000
_cell.length_c   1.000
_cell.angle_alpha   90.00
_cell.angle_beta   90.00
_cell.angle_gamma   90.00
#
_symmetry.space_group_name_H-M   'P 1'
#
loop_
_entity.id
_entity.type
_entity.pdbx_description
1 polymer ?
#
loop_
_entity_poly.entity_id
_entity_poly.type
_entity_poly.pdbx_seq_one_letter_code
_entity_poly.pdbx_strand_id
1 'polypeptide(L)' 'MTHRHGYLRIPLLMLFAILSTIDVRAAVEQNASLQPRNRLAIVIGNTNYQSKRLEHLANAVNDATKLSDSLKRL' A
#
# COMPACT_ATOMS: atom_id res chain seq x y z
N MET A 1 -12.50 3.05 -51.38
CA MET A 1 -11.06 2.74 -51.53
C MET A 1 -10.28 3.66 -50.57
N THR A 2 -10.33 3.41 -49.26
CA THR A 2 -9.44 2.55 -48.44
C THR A 2 -7.94 2.91 -48.51
N HIS A 3 -7.34 3.09 -47.33
CA HIS A 3 -5.91 3.27 -47.02
C HIS A 3 -5.33 4.70 -47.01
N ARG A 4 -5.71 5.55 -46.04
CA ARG A 4 -4.91 6.72 -45.63
C ARG A 4 -4.68 6.87 -44.11
N HIS A 5 -4.88 5.82 -43.32
CA HIS A 5 -4.70 5.85 -41.85
C HIS A 5 -3.50 5.04 -41.34
N GLY A 6 -2.68 4.46 -42.23
CA GLY A 6 -1.53 3.62 -41.86
C GLY A 6 -0.26 4.39 -41.48
N TYR A 7 0.00 5.54 -42.11
CA TYR A 7 1.28 6.24 -41.98
C TYR A 7 1.43 7.06 -40.68
N LEU A 8 0.32 7.43 -40.02
CA LEU A 8 0.36 8.18 -38.76
C LEU A 8 0.59 7.29 -37.54
N ARG A 9 0.33 5.98 -37.66
CA ARG A 9 0.49 5.02 -36.56
C ARG A 9 1.95 4.69 -36.29
N ILE A 10 2.78 4.68 -37.34
CA ILE A 10 4.20 4.31 -37.24
C ILE A 10 4.99 5.29 -36.36
N PRO A 11 4.93 6.63 -36.55
CA PRO A 11 5.65 7.55 -35.68
C PRO A 11 5.10 7.55 -34.26
N LEU A 12 3.79 7.33 -34.10
CA LEU A 12 3.15 7.25 -32.78
C LEU A 12 3.60 6.01 -32.00
N LEU A 13 3.66 4.84 -32.65
CA LEU A 13 4.15 3.60 -32.04
C LEU A 13 5.65 3.70 -31.70
N MET A 14 6.45 4.33 -32.55
CA MET A 14 7.85 4.63 -32.25
C MET A 14 8.00 5.55 -31.04
N LEU A 15 7.18 6.59 -30.93
CA LEU A 15 7.19 7.50 -29.77
C LEU A 15 6.82 6.77 -28.48
N PHE A 16 5.81 5.90 -28.52
CA PHE A 16 5.44 5.08 -27.37
C PHE A 16 6.54 4.09 -26.97
N ALA A 17 7.23 3.48 -27.94
CA ALA A 17 8.36 2.58 -27.69
C ALA A 17 9.57 3.29 -27.05
N ILE A 18 9.77 4.57 -27.36
CA ILE A 18 10.83 5.38 -26.74
C ILE A 18 10.42 5.80 -25.32
N LEU A 19 9.14 6.10 -25.08
CA LEU A 19 8.66 6.47 -23.73
C LEU A 19 8.64 5.29 -22.75
N SER A 20 8.47 4.05 -23.23
CA SER A 20 8.42 2.87 -22.37
C SER A 20 9.78 2.37 -21.88
N THR A 21 10.89 2.96 -22.31
CA THR A 21 12.23 2.70 -21.74
C THR A 21 12.59 3.60 -20.55
N ILE A 22 11.71 4.53 -20.19
CA ILE A 22 11.91 5.38 -19.01
C ILE A 22 11.57 4.53 -17.79
N ASP A 23 12.59 3.87 -17.24
CA ASP A 23 12.52 3.29 -15.90
C ASP A 23 12.17 4.40 -14.90
N VAL A 24 10.92 4.43 -14.43
CA VAL A 24 10.50 5.26 -13.32
C VAL A 24 11.14 4.68 -12.05
N ARG A 25 12.41 5.04 -11.81
CA ARG A 25 13.03 4.83 -10.51
C ARG A 25 12.43 5.86 -9.57
N ALA A 26 11.45 5.43 -8.79
CA ALA A 26 10.96 6.23 -7.68
C ALA A 26 12.15 6.63 -6.80
N ALA A 27 12.38 7.93 -6.65
CA ALA A 27 13.35 8.46 -5.71
C ALA A 27 12.79 8.25 -4.29
N VAL A 28 12.93 7.02 -3.77
CA VAL A 28 12.83 6.80 -2.33
C VAL A 28 14.08 7.43 -1.75
N GLU A 29 13.94 8.66 -1.25
CA GLU A 29 14.94 9.25 -0.37
C GLU A 29 15.18 8.25 0.77
N GLN A 30 16.33 7.57 0.74
CA GLN A 30 16.85 6.80 1.86
C GLN A 30 17.36 7.78 2.93
N ASN A 31 16.49 8.68 3.38
CA ASN A 31 16.64 9.20 4.72
C ASN A 31 16.41 7.98 5.61
N ALA A 32 17.51 7.38 6.09
CA ALA A 32 17.47 6.49 7.23
C ALA A 32 16.89 7.34 8.37
N SER A 33 15.56 7.38 8.42
CA SER A 33 14.80 8.03 9.47
C SER A 33 15.33 7.43 10.75
N LEU A 34 15.99 8.27 11.56
CA LEU A 34 16.36 7.95 12.93
C LEU A 34 15.07 7.45 13.58
N GLN A 35 14.93 6.14 13.71
CA GLN A 35 13.72 5.55 14.26
C GLN A 35 13.50 6.22 15.63
N PRO A 36 12.29 6.78 15.88
CA PRO A 36 12.02 7.43 17.15
C PRO A 36 12.32 6.44 18.28
N ARG A 37 13.27 6.78 19.16
CA ARG A 37 13.70 5.89 20.26
C ARG A 37 12.56 5.56 21.24
N ASN A 38 11.52 6.39 21.28
CA ASN A 38 10.37 6.25 22.17
C ASN A 38 9.08 6.08 21.35
N ARG A 39 8.88 4.91 20.74
CA ARG A 39 7.62 4.56 20.08
C ARG A 39 6.62 4.05 21.12
N LEU A 40 5.43 4.63 21.14
CA LEU A 40 4.29 4.16 21.93
C LEU A 40 3.18 3.72 21.00
N ALA A 41 2.61 2.55 21.26
CA ALA A 41 1.43 2.05 20.58
C ALA A 41 0.41 1.59 21.62
N ILE A 42 -0.88 1.88 21.35
CA ILE A 42 -2.01 1.38 22.13
C ILE A 42 -2.82 0.48 21.20
N VAL A 43 -3.06 -0.76 21.63
CA VAL A 43 -3.82 -1.75 20.87
C VAL A 43 -5.06 -2.12 21.65
N ILE A 44 -6.24 -2.04 21.01
CA ILE A 44 -7.53 -2.26 21.66
C ILE A 44 -8.28 -3.36 20.90
N GLY A 45 -8.55 -4.47 21.56
CA GLY A 45 -9.38 -5.57 21.06
C GLY A 45 -10.80 -5.50 21.61
N ASN A 46 -11.74 -4.96 20.82
CA ASN A 46 -13.13 -4.82 21.24
C ASN A 46 -13.96 -6.06 20.87
N THR A 47 -14.47 -6.76 21.88
CA THR A 47 -15.16 -8.04 21.70
C THR A 47 -16.64 -8.02 22.13
N ASN A 48 -16.98 -7.34 23.24
CA ASN A 48 -18.33 -7.38 23.82
C ASN A 48 -19.08 -6.04 23.62
N TYR A 49 -19.80 -5.92 22.50
CA TYR A 49 -20.61 -4.73 22.21
C TYR A 49 -22.00 -4.84 22.83
N GLN A 50 -22.40 -3.82 23.61
CA GLN A 50 -23.78 -3.67 24.06
C GLN A 50 -24.65 -3.01 22.98
N SER A 51 -24.73 -3.65 21.81
CA SER A 51 -25.52 -3.15 20.67
C SER A 51 -26.24 -4.30 19.98
N LYS A 52 -27.50 -4.08 19.62
CA LYS A 52 -28.27 -5.05 18.83
C LYS A 52 -27.84 -5.13 17.36
N ARG A 53 -26.99 -4.20 16.91
CA ARG A 53 -26.52 -4.09 15.52
C ARG A 53 -25.10 -4.59 15.30
N LEU A 54 -24.32 -4.73 16.37
CA LEU A 54 -22.92 -5.12 16.27
C LEU A 54 -22.76 -6.53 16.80
N GLU A 55 -22.18 -7.38 15.96
CA GLU A 55 -21.90 -8.76 16.33
C GLU A 55 -20.69 -8.84 17.28
N HIS A 56 -20.68 -9.91 18.07
CA HIS A 56 -19.58 -10.22 18.96
C HIS A 56 -18.34 -10.64 18.16
N LEU A 57 -17.21 -9.98 18.42
CA LEU A 57 -15.93 -10.31 17.78
C LEU A 57 -15.07 -11.16 18.72
N ALA A 58 -15.26 -12.48 18.66
CA ALA A 58 -14.63 -13.44 19.58
C ALA A 58 -13.09 -13.39 19.60
N ASN A 59 -12.46 -13.02 18.47
CA ASN A 59 -11.00 -13.07 18.30
C ASN A 59 -10.27 -11.76 18.54
N ALA A 60 -10.97 -10.65 18.81
CA ALA A 60 -10.32 -9.33 18.87
C ALA A 60 -9.23 -9.23 19.96
N VAL A 61 -9.35 -10.00 21.05
CA VAL A 61 -8.31 -10.11 22.10
C VAL A 61 -7.04 -10.79 21.58
N ASN A 62 -7.19 -11.88 20.82
CA ASN A 62 -6.06 -12.60 20.23
C ASN A 62 -5.34 -11.75 19.20
N ASP A 63 -6.09 -11.03 18.37
CA ASP A 63 -5.54 -10.13 17.35
C ASP A 63 -4.77 -8.98 18.00
N ALA A 64 -5.36 -8.36 19.05
CA ALA A 64 -4.70 -7.32 19.82
C ALA A 64 -3.39 -7.82 20.46
N THR A 65 -3.37 -9.05 20.97
CA THR A 65 -2.19 -9.67 21.59
C THR A 65 -1.08 -9.87 20.56
N LYS A 66 -1.38 -10.53 19.43
CA LYS A 66 -0.42 -10.80 18.36
C LYS A 66 0.14 -9.51 17.75
N LEU A 67 -0.71 -8.50 17.59
CA LEU A 67 -0.30 -7.19 17.08
C LEU A 67 0.62 -6.48 18.07
N SER A 68 0.28 -6.47 19.36
CA SER A 68 1.14 -5.94 20.43
C SER A 68 2.53 -6.60 20.38
N ASP A 69 2.59 -7.93 20.28
CA ASP A 69 3.86 -8.64 20.27
C ASP A 69 4.68 -8.38 19.02
N SER A 70 4.03 -8.15 17.88
CA SER A 70 4.70 -7.75 16.65
C SER A 70 5.29 -6.34 16.78
N LEU A 71 4.53 -5.40 17.36
CA LEU A 71 4.96 -4.01 17.54
C LEU A 71 6.15 -3.87 18.51
N LYS A 72 6.27 -4.75 19.52
CA LYS A 72 7.43 -4.78 20.43
C LYS A 72 8.73 -5.19 19.74
N ARG A 73 8.65 -5.90 18.61
CA ARG A 73 9.82 -6.39 17.85
C ARG A 73 10.34 -5.37 16.83
N LEU A 74 9.57 -4.33 16.57
CA LEU A 74 9.93 -3.25 15.64
C LEU A 74 10.78 -2.21 16.35
#